data_AF-A0A6A2XH55-F1
#
_entry.id   AF-A0A6A2XH55-F1
#
_cell.length_a   1.000
_cell.length_b   1.000
_cell.length_c   1.000
_cell.angle_alpha   90.00
_cell.angle_beta   90.00
_cell.angle_gamma   90.00
#
_symmetry.space_group_name_H-M   'P 1'
#
loop_
_entity.id
_entity.type
_entity.pdbx_description
1 polymer ?
#
loop_
_entity_poly.entity_id
_entity_poly.type
_entity_poly.pdbx_seq_one_letter_code
_entity_poly.pdbx_strand_id
1 'polypeptide(L)'
;MEHGSFSDNSAATFSLTDEDHTLANSVRFTLNQDPRVTFSGYSIPHPSQARVNIRVQTTGDPASEVLKDACQDLMLMCRHVRSTFDKAVEDYKASNAVKAMKIDSKEEDSSDSEDSE
;
A
#
# COMPACT_ATOMS: atom_id res chain seq x y z
N MET A 1 9.08 23.33 23.16
CA MET A 1 9.07 21.86 23.10
C MET A 1 8.02 21.41 24.10
N GLU A 2 6.87 20.96 23.60
CA GLU A 2 5.79 20.49 24.47
C GLU A 2 6.17 19.07 24.93
N HIS A 3 6.57 18.96 26.20
CA HIS A 3 6.80 17.68 26.85
C HIS A 3 5.45 16.98 26.99
N GLY A 4 5.24 15.87 26.27
CA GLY A 4 4.17 14.94 26.61
C GLY A 4 4.31 14.57 28.09
N SER A 5 3.21 14.56 28.84
CA SER A 5 3.24 14.10 30.21
C SER A 5 3.70 12.63 30.21
N PHE A 6 4.75 12.31 30.98
CA PHE A 6 5.25 10.93 31.13
C PHE A 6 4.21 9.93 31.68
N SER A 7 3.01 10.42 32.04
CA SER A 7 1.93 9.65 32.65
C SER A 7 0.89 9.13 31.66
N ASP A 8 0.77 9.73 30.46
CA ASP A 8 -0.27 9.36 29.49
C ASP A 8 0.33 8.82 28.19
N ASN A 9 0.26 7.50 28.02
CA ASN A 9 0.76 6.81 26.83
C ASN A 9 -0.29 6.74 25.71
N SER A 10 -1.53 7.21 25.94
CA SER A 10 -2.60 7.17 24.95
C SER A 10 -2.45 8.23 23.84
N ALA A 11 -1.62 9.25 24.05
CA ALA A 11 -1.39 10.33 23.11
C ALA A 11 0.10 10.58 22.88
N ALA A 12 0.55 10.49 21.63
CA ALA A 12 1.95 10.74 21.27
C ALA A 12 2.12 11.40 19.90
N THR A 13 3.22 12.12 19.73
CA THR A 13 3.68 12.58 18.41
C THR A 13 4.98 11.90 18.06
N PHE A 14 4.96 11.21 16.93
CA PHE A 14 6.09 10.50 16.37
C PHE A 14 6.71 11.34 15.26
N SER A 15 8.01 11.60 15.37
CA SER A 15 8.75 12.35 14.35
C SER A 15 9.55 11.37 13.51
N LEU A 16 9.20 11.24 12.23
CA LEU A 16 9.87 10.38 11.27
C LEU A 16 10.77 11.26 10.39
N THR A 17 12.07 11.02 10.45
CA THR A 17 13.08 11.69 9.61
C THR A 17 13.19 11.00 8.26
N ASP A 18 13.54 11.75 7.22
CA ASP A 18 13.71 11.30 5.84
C ASP A 18 12.45 10.69 5.22
N GLU A 19 11.29 11.08 5.74
CA GLU A 19 9.97 10.66 5.27
C GLU A 19 9.11 11.86 4.89
N ASP A 20 8.12 11.63 4.02
CA ASP A 20 7.25 12.66 3.46
C ASP A 20 5.76 12.26 3.47
N HIS A 21 4.96 12.99 2.68
CA HIS A 21 3.52 12.76 2.52
C HIS A 21 3.16 11.31 2.13
N THR A 22 4.05 10.61 1.44
CA THR A 22 3.81 9.25 0.92
C THR A 22 3.55 8.30 2.07
N LEU A 23 4.55 8.10 2.95
CA LEU A 23 4.39 7.24 4.11
C LEU A 23 3.36 7.80 5.09
N ALA A 24 3.40 9.12 5.32
CA ALA A 24 2.56 9.79 6.30
C ALA A 24 1.07 9.63 6.01
N ASN A 25 0.66 9.82 4.75
CA ASN A 25 -0.73 9.71 4.35
C ASN A 25 -1.20 8.26 4.35
N SER A 26 -0.35 7.31 3.94
CA SER A 26 -0.65 5.88 3.99
C SER A 26 -0.85 5.39 5.43
N VAL A 27 0.03 5.75 6.35
CA VAL A 27 -0.09 5.36 7.77
C VAL A 27 -1.29 6.04 8.43
N ARG A 28 -1.55 7.33 8.13
CA ARG A 28 -2.76 8.02 8.58
C ARG A 28 -4.03 7.29 8.13
N PHE A 29 -4.07 6.81 6.89
CA PHE A 29 -5.22 6.07 6.39
C PHE A 29 -5.46 4.81 7.21
N THR A 30 -4.43 3.99 7.45
CA THR A 30 -4.55 2.76 8.25
C THR A 30 -4.96 3.06 9.69
N LEU A 31 -4.36 4.08 10.32
CA LEU A 31 -4.70 4.49 11.68
C LEU A 31 -6.17 4.89 11.84
N ASN A 32 -6.75 5.57 10.85
CA ASN A 32 -8.16 5.97 10.91
C ASN A 32 -9.15 4.80 10.80
N GLN A 33 -8.69 3.61 10.37
CA GLN A 33 -9.54 2.41 10.34
C GLN A 33 -9.55 1.66 11.67
N ASP A 34 -8.59 1.93 12.56
CA ASP A 34 -8.51 1.28 13.86
C ASP A 34 -9.52 1.94 14.84
N PRO A 35 -10.49 1.19 15.39
CA PRO A 35 -11.47 1.73 16.32
C PRO A 35 -10.87 2.21 17.65
N ARG A 36 -9.63 1.82 17.97
CA ARG A 36 -8.88 2.29 19.15
C ARG A 36 -8.40 3.74 18.98
N VAL A 37 -8.31 4.24 17.75
CA VAL A 37 -7.80 5.58 17.44
C VAL A 37 -8.94 6.59 17.50
N THR A 38 -8.77 7.60 18.36
CA THR A 38 -9.69 8.75 18.43
C THR A 38 -9.27 9.87 17.49
N PHE A 39 -7.96 10.05 17.29
CA PHE A 39 -7.42 11.06 16.39
C PHE A 39 -6.13 10.60 15.74
N SER A 40 -6.03 10.78 14.41
CA SER A 40 -4.76 10.67 13.70
C SER A 40 -4.58 11.81 12.69
N GLY A 41 -3.37 12.36 12.65
CA GLY A 41 -3.02 13.43 11.71
C GLY A 41 -1.51 13.54 11.54
N TYR A 42 -1.08 14.14 10.45
CA TYR A 42 0.34 14.39 10.22
C TYR A 42 0.58 15.82 9.72
N SER A 43 1.78 16.33 9.98
CA SER A 43 2.23 17.61 9.44
C SER A 43 3.71 17.55 9.09
N ILE A 44 4.08 18.28 8.03
CA ILE A 44 5.47 18.56 7.70
C ILE A 44 5.76 19.97 8.25
N PRO A 45 6.71 20.13 9.16
CA PRO A 45 6.96 21.41 9.82
C PRO A 45 7.45 22.48 8.84
N HIS A 46 8.19 22.08 7.80
CA HIS A 46 8.65 22.97 6.74
C HIS A 46 8.99 22.17 5.47
N PRO A 47 8.65 22.62 4.24
CA PRO A 47 8.91 21.88 3.01
C PRO A 47 10.39 21.52 2.77
N SER A 48 11.32 22.33 3.28
CA SER A 48 12.77 22.07 3.19
C SER A 48 13.31 21.08 4.22
N GLN A 49 12.49 20.58 5.13
CA GLN A 49 12.87 19.57 6.11
C GLN A 49 12.18 18.25 5.73
N ALA A 50 12.96 17.23 5.39
CA ALA A 50 12.46 15.87 5.17
C ALA A 50 12.12 15.23 6.53
N ARG A 51 11.03 15.68 7.15
CA ARG A 51 10.55 15.16 8.43
C ARG A 51 9.05 15.32 8.52
N VAL A 52 8.39 14.26 8.95
CA VAL A 52 6.95 14.25 9.22
C VAL A 52 6.72 14.04 10.71
N ASN A 53 5.77 14.80 11.26
CA ASN A 53 5.25 14.57 12.60
C ASN A 53 3.87 13.91 12.50
N ILE A 54 3.73 12.70 13.02
CA ILE A 54 2.46 11.97 13.09
C ILE A 54 1.93 12.06 14.52
N ARG A 55 0.76 12.65 14.73
CA ARG A 55 0.05 12.67 16.00
C ARG A 55 -0.95 11.53 16.02
N VAL A 56 -0.89 10.71 17.07
CA VAL A 56 -1.85 9.63 17.34
C VAL A 56 -2.42 9.85 18.74
N GLN A 57 -3.74 9.77 18.86
CA GLN A 57 -4.45 9.73 20.13
C GLN A 57 -5.42 8.54 20.11
N THR A 58 -5.35 7.72 21.14
CA THR A 58 -6.16 6.52 21.31
C THR A 58 -7.16 6.73 22.44
N THR A 59 -8.07 5.78 22.63
CA THR A 59 -9.04 5.77 23.74
C THR A 59 -8.44 5.31 25.07
N GLY A 60 -7.21 4.77 25.08
CA GLY A 60 -6.54 4.27 26.28
C GLY A 60 -5.32 3.40 26.02
N ASP A 61 -5.26 2.73 24.86
CA ASP A 61 -4.11 1.89 24.50
C ASP A 61 -2.86 2.73 24.18
N PRO A 62 -1.64 2.21 24.41
CA PRO A 62 -0.43 2.96 24.08
C PRO A 62 -0.37 3.36 22.60
N ALA A 63 -0.24 4.65 22.32
CA ALA A 63 -0.20 5.18 20.95
C ALA A 63 0.95 4.61 20.11
N SER A 64 2.04 4.18 20.76
CA SER A 64 3.18 3.51 20.12
C SER A 64 2.85 2.12 19.61
N GLU A 65 2.05 1.35 20.37
CA GLU A 65 1.60 0.03 19.97
C GLU A 65 0.61 0.12 18.82
N VAL A 66 -0.38 1.02 18.93
CA VAL A 66 -1.35 1.26 17.86
C VAL A 66 -0.69 1.73 16.57
N LEU A 67 0.32 2.61 16.65
CA LEU A 67 1.09 3.00 15.46
C LEU A 67 1.85 1.82 14.84
N LYS A 68 2.43 0.95 15.66
CA LYS A 68 3.16 -0.23 15.19
C LYS A 68 2.21 -1.20 14.48
N ASP A 69 1.06 -1.47 15.06
CA ASP A 69 0.02 -2.32 14.47
C ASP A 69 -0.43 -1.75 13.11
N ALA A 70 -0.72 -0.44 13.04
CA ALA A 70 -1.10 0.21 11.79
C ALA A 70 -0.01 0.11 10.70
N CYS A 71 1.27 0.16 11.06
CA CYS A 71 2.37 -0.07 10.12
C CYS A 71 2.41 -1.53 9.64
N GLN A 72 2.17 -2.51 10.53
CA GLN A 72 2.11 -3.93 10.16
C GLN A 72 0.94 -4.21 9.21
N ASP A 73 -0.23 -3.65 9.48
CA ASP A 73 -1.41 -3.76 8.62
C ASP A 73 -1.15 -3.14 7.25
N LEU A 74 -0.50 -1.98 7.20
CA LEU A 74 -0.07 -1.37 5.93
C LEU A 74 0.85 -2.29 5.13
N MET A 75 1.82 -2.93 5.78
CA MET A 75 2.70 -3.91 5.13
C MET A 75 1.91 -5.11 4.59
N LEU A 76 0.94 -5.63 5.35
CA LEU A 76 0.09 -6.74 4.91
C LEU A 76 -0.77 -6.36 3.70
N MET A 77 -1.36 -5.17 3.71
CA MET A 77 -2.11 -4.62 2.56
C MET A 77 -1.21 -4.54 1.31
N CYS A 78 -0.01 -3.97 1.43
CA CYS A 78 0.94 -3.89 0.30
C CYS A 78 1.34 -5.28 -0.22
N ARG A 79 1.55 -6.26 0.66
CA ARG A 79 1.86 -7.64 0.26
C ARG A 79 0.71 -8.30 -0.48
N HIS A 80 -0.53 -8.07 -0.01
CA HIS A 80 -1.72 -8.58 -0.67
C HIS A 80 -1.90 -7.97 -2.07
N VAL A 81 -1.80 -6.64 -2.17
CA VAL A 81 -1.90 -5.92 -3.46
C VAL A 81 -0.84 -6.44 -4.44
N ARG A 82 0.41 -6.58 -4.00
CA ARG A 82 1.48 -7.12 -4.85
C ARG A 82 1.19 -8.55 -5.31
N SER A 83 0.81 -9.45 -4.40
CA SER A 83 0.52 -10.84 -4.76
C SER A 83 -0.64 -10.95 -5.75
N THR A 84 -1.70 -10.17 -5.57
CA THR A 84 -2.85 -10.16 -6.47
C THR A 84 -2.47 -9.58 -7.84
N PHE A 85 -1.65 -8.53 -7.86
CA PHE A 85 -1.16 -7.93 -9.09
C PHE A 85 -0.25 -8.89 -9.87
N ASP A 86 0.71 -9.54 -9.20
CA ASP A 86 1.64 -10.47 -9.83
C ASP A 86 0.88 -11.64 -10.49
N LYS A 87 -0.12 -12.21 -9.79
CA LYS A 87 -1.00 -13.25 -10.34
C LYS A 87 -1.76 -12.77 -11.58
N ALA A 88 -2.36 -11.59 -11.52
CA ALA A 88 -3.09 -11.02 -12.65
C ALA A 88 -2.18 -10.80 -13.87
N VAL A 89 -0.92 -10.40 -13.65
CA VAL A 89 0.08 -10.23 -14.71
C VAL A 89 0.50 -11.58 -15.30
N GLU A 90 0.70 -12.61 -14.47
CA GLU A 90 1.01 -13.97 -14.92
C GLU A 90 -0.14 -14.54 -15.77
N ASP A 91 -1.39 -14.44 -15.28
CA ASP A 91 -2.58 -14.90 -15.99
C ASP A 91 -2.75 -14.19 -17.34
N TYR A 92 -2.50 -12.87 -17.38
CA TYR A 92 -2.54 -12.09 -18.61
C TYR A 92 -1.47 -12.54 -19.62
N LYS A 93 -0.22 -12.73 -19.16
CA LYS A 93 0.88 -13.20 -20.02
C LYS A 93 0.60 -14.60 -20.57
N ALA A 94 0.11 -15.52 -19.74
CA ALA A 94 -0.25 -16.87 -20.16
C ALA A 94 -1.38 -16.84 -21.21
N SER A 95 -2.44 -16.07 -20.95
CA SER A 95 -3.56 -15.91 -21.89
C SER A 95 -3.14 -15.30 -23.22
N ASN A 96 -2.24 -14.32 -23.19
CA ASN A 96 -1.76 -13.67 -24.41
C ASN A 96 -0.80 -14.57 -25.22
N ALA A 97 0.03 -15.37 -24.55
CA ALA A 97 0.85 -16.39 -25.21
C ALA A 97 -0.03 -17.44 -25.92
N VAL A 98 -1.10 -17.91 -25.26
CA VAL A 98 -2.07 -18.83 -25.87
C VAL A 98 -2.79 -18.18 -27.06
N LYS A 99 -3.10 -16.88 -26.98
CA LYS A 99 -3.72 -16.15 -28.09
C LYS A 99 -2.79 -16.01 -29.29
N ALA A 100 -1.50 -15.75 -29.07
CA ALA A 100 -0.50 -15.69 -30.13
C ALA A 100 -0.34 -17.04 -30.84
N MET A 101 -0.26 -18.14 -30.09
CA MET A 101 -0.19 -19.50 -30.66
C MET A 101 -1.43 -19.87 -31.50
N LYS A 102 -2.63 -19.40 -31.11
CA LYS A 102 -3.87 -19.65 -31.86
C LYS A 102 -3.99 -18.85 -33.15
N ILE A 103 -3.27 -17.74 -33.28
CA ILE A 103 -3.25 -16.93 -34.52
C ILE A 103 -2.41 -17.64 -35.58
N ASP A 104 -1.26 -18.18 -35.18
CA ASP A 104 -0.33 -18.91 -36.07
C ASP A 104 -0.98 -20.17 -36.66
N SER A 105 -1.72 -20.93 -35.85
CA SER A 105 -2.47 -22.12 -36.31
C SER A 105 -3.65 -21.82 -37.24
N LYS A 106 -4.04 -20.55 -37.40
CA LYS A 106 -5.17 -20.14 -38.25
C LYS A 106 -4.72 -19.69 -39.64
N GLU A 107 -3.46 -19.35 -39.82
CA GLU A 107 -2.91 -18.97 -41.14
C GLU A 107 -2.57 -20.20 -41.98
N GLU A 108 -2.14 -21.32 -41.38
CA GLU A 108 -1.80 -22.57 -42.09
C GLU A 108 -3.01 -23.32 -42.69
N ASP A 109 -4.23 -23.15 -42.17
CA ASP A 109 -5.44 -23.86 -42.66
C ASP A 109 -6.11 -23.15 -43.86
N SER A 110 -5.57 -22.00 -44.30
CA SER A 110 -6.12 -21.22 -45.44
C SER A 110 -5.40 -21.43 -46.77
N SER A 111 -4.32 -22.22 -46.80
CA SER A 111 -3.48 -22.37 -48.01
C SER A 111 -3.68 -23.66 -48.81
N ASP A 112 -4.57 -24.58 -48.40
CA ASP A 112 -4.65 -25.94 -48.98
C ASP A 112 -5.95 -26.25 -49.76
N SER A 113 -6.67 -25.24 -50.26
CA SER A 113 -7.91 -25.45 -51.04
C SER A 113 -7.97 -24.87 -52.45
N GLU A 114 -6.84 -24.46 -53.04
CA GLU A 114 -6.78 -23.95 -54.43
C GLU A 114 -5.85 -24.80 -55.31
N ASP A 115 -6.10 -26.11 -55.45
CA ASP A 115 -5.62 -26.84 -56.64
C ASP A 115 -6.40 -28.15 -56.88
N SER A 116 -7.52 -28.05 -57.60
CA SER A 116 -8.18 -29.19 -58.26
C SER A 116 -9.08 -28.66 -59.39
N GLU A 117 -8.50 -28.39 -60.56
CA GLU A 117 -9.22 -28.28 -61.83
C GLU A 117 -9.74 -29.64 -62.32
#